data_AF-A0A958AXI5-F1
#
_entry.id   AF-A0A958AXI5-F1
#
_cell.length_a   1.000
_cell.length_b   1.000
_cell.length_c   1.000
_cell.angle_alpha   90.00
_cell.angle_beta   90.00
_cell.angle_gamma   90.00
#
_symmetry.space_group_name_H-M   'P 1'
#
loop_
_entity.id
_entity.type
_entity.pdbx_description
1 polymer ?
#
loop_
_entity_poly.entity_id
_entity_poly.type
_entity_poly.pdbx_seq_one_letter_code
_entity_poly.pdbx_strand_id
1 'polypeptide(L)'
;MPPGNYKTFELLIDQGQDRLEARVIRSPAGDARGDFTLPFSEDVLASFLWQTAGVTRAFGAAGDAGQTLDIRDFGSQLYQAVFAGEVGRCLQRSLDEAAREDSGLRISLRIDPRLADLSDLPWEYLYSTDLQR
;
A
#
# COMPACT_ATOMS: atom_id res chain seq x y z
N MET A 1 20.65 -15.82 -11.14
CA MET A 1 19.38 -15.39 -11.76
C MET A 1 19.72 -14.37 -12.84
N PRO A 2 19.26 -14.52 -14.10
CA PRO A 2 19.42 -13.45 -15.07
C PRO A 2 18.68 -12.20 -14.53
N PRO A 3 19.07 -10.97 -14.92
CA PRO A 3 18.30 -9.79 -14.56
C PRO A 3 16.92 -9.96 -15.20
N GLY A 4 15.94 -10.38 -14.41
CA GLY A 4 14.56 -10.50 -14.86
C GLY A 4 14.15 -9.14 -15.41
N ASN A 5 13.56 -9.12 -16.61
CA ASN A 5 12.96 -7.91 -17.14
C ASN A 5 11.84 -7.53 -16.16
N TYR A 6 12.00 -6.41 -15.43
CA TYR A 6 10.99 -5.93 -14.51
C TYR A 6 10.46 -4.60 -15.02
N LYS A 7 9.14 -4.50 -15.12
CA LYS A 7 8.45 -3.22 -15.30
C LYS A 7 8.21 -2.59 -13.95
N THR A 8 8.19 -1.26 -13.89
CA THR A 8 7.95 -0.53 -12.64
C THR A 8 6.55 0.06 -12.62
N PHE A 9 5.83 -0.18 -11.53
CA PHE A 9 4.60 0.49 -11.14
C PHE A 9 4.92 1.43 -9.98
N GLU A 10 5.10 2.72 -10.26
CA GLU A 10 5.41 3.74 -9.27
C GLU A 10 4.12 4.38 -8.77
N LEU A 11 3.84 4.21 -7.48
CA LEU A 11 2.67 4.78 -6.79
C LEU A 11 3.16 5.83 -5.79
N LEU A 12 2.65 7.04 -5.91
CA LEU A 12 2.82 8.13 -4.96
C LEU A 12 1.57 8.22 -4.08
N ILE A 13 1.74 8.18 -2.77
CA ILE A 13 0.70 8.55 -1.81
C ILE A 13 0.99 9.99 -1.37
N ASP A 14 0.06 10.90 -1.64
CA ASP A 14 0.13 12.29 -1.21
C ASP A 14 -1.12 12.70 -0.42
N GLN A 15 -0.99 13.82 0.30
CA GLN A 15 -2.12 14.43 0.99
C GLN A 15 -2.85 15.33 -0.02
N GLY A 16 -4.05 14.94 -0.42
CA GLY A 16 -4.96 15.79 -1.19
C GLY A 16 -5.54 16.92 -0.34
N GLN A 17 -6.55 17.63 -0.85
CA GLN A 17 -7.14 18.77 -0.14
C GLN A 17 -7.83 18.34 1.17
N ASP A 18 -8.60 17.25 1.14
CA ASP A 18 -9.35 16.76 2.31
C ASP A 18 -9.11 15.26 2.60
N ARG A 19 -8.47 14.52 1.69
CA ARG A 19 -8.27 13.07 1.77
C ARG A 19 -6.89 12.68 1.27
N LEU A 20 -6.44 11.49 1.64
CA LEU A 20 -5.25 10.88 1.03
C LEU A 20 -5.55 10.56 -0.43
N GLU A 21 -4.58 10.76 -1.30
CA GLU A 21 -4.67 10.42 -2.71
C GLU A 21 -3.53 9.45 -3.07
N ALA A 22 -3.89 8.39 -3.79
CA ALA A 22 -2.97 7.46 -4.39
C ALA A 22 -2.86 7.80 -5.88
N ARG A 23 -1.67 8.14 -6.35
CA ARG A 23 -1.39 8.55 -7.73
C ARG A 23 -0.33 7.67 -8.35
N VAL A 24 -0.67 7.05 -9.47
CA VAL A 24 0.27 6.30 -10.30
C VAL A 24 1.08 7.30 -11.11
N ILE A 25 2.38 7.36 -10.84
CA ILE A 25 3.33 8.27 -11.49
C ILE A 25 3.97 7.62 -12.71
N ARG A 26 4.09 6.29 -12.69
CA ARG A 26 4.65 5.52 -13.79
C ARG A 26 4.05 4.13 -13.76
N SER A 27 3.42 3.71 -14.85
CA SER A 27 3.07 2.31 -15.02
C SER A 27 3.08 1.89 -16.49
N PRO A 28 3.18 0.58 -16.78
CA PRO A 28 2.95 0.04 -18.13
C PRO A 28 1.57 0.35 -18.69
N ALA A 29 0.55 0.45 -17.83
CA ALA A 29 -0.85 0.62 -18.24
C ALA A 29 -1.30 2.10 -18.27
N GLY A 30 -0.40 3.06 -18.04
CA GLY A 30 -0.68 4.50 -18.02
C GLY A 30 -0.77 5.09 -16.62
N ASP A 31 -1.49 6.20 -16.50
CA ASP A 31 -1.61 6.95 -15.25
C ASP A 31 -3.01 6.76 -14.63
N ALA A 32 -3.07 6.75 -13.31
CA ALA A 32 -4.32 6.64 -12.56
C ALA A 32 -4.20 7.40 -11.23
N ARG A 33 -5.34 7.81 -10.68
CA ARG A 33 -5.42 8.42 -9.36
C ARG A 33 -6.71 8.01 -8.67
N GLY A 34 -6.69 7.98 -7.35
CA GLY A 34 -7.87 7.72 -6.53
C GLY A 34 -7.70 8.29 -5.13
N ASP A 35 -8.76 8.90 -4.61
CA ASP A 35 -8.82 9.25 -3.20
C ASP A 35 -9.09 8.00 -2.36
N PHE A 36 -8.49 7.97 -1.18
CA PHE A 36 -8.73 6.91 -0.19
C PHE A 36 -8.63 7.45 1.23
N THR A 37 -9.09 6.63 2.17
CA THR A 37 -8.94 6.87 3.60
C THR A 37 -8.40 5.61 4.24
N LEU A 38 -7.55 5.73 5.26
CA LEU A 38 -7.11 4.57 6.02
C LEU A 38 -8.32 3.92 6.71
N PRO A 39 -8.51 2.60 6.59
CA PRO A 39 -9.61 1.89 7.24
C PRO A 39 -9.35 1.64 8.74
N PHE A 40 -8.26 2.19 9.28
CA PHE A 40 -7.81 1.98 10.66
C PHE A 40 -7.77 3.31 11.40
N SER A 41 -8.20 3.29 12.66
CA SER A 41 -7.94 4.37 13.60
C SER A 41 -6.48 4.35 14.06
N GLU A 42 -5.96 5.49 14.51
CA GLU A 42 -4.57 5.61 15.00
C GLU A 42 -4.26 4.62 16.13
N ASP A 43 -5.19 4.37 17.05
CA ASP A 43 -5.00 3.43 18.17
C ASP A 43 -4.82 1.97 17.71
N VAL A 44 -5.59 1.57 16.71
CA VAL A 44 -5.53 0.22 16.12
C VAL A 44 -4.20 0.04 15.39
N LEU A 45 -3.78 1.08 14.66
CA LEU A 45 -2.52 1.12 13.95
C LEU A 45 -1.32 1.05 14.90
N ALA A 46 -1.35 1.84 15.98
CA ALA A 46 -0.34 1.83 17.04
C ALA A 46 -0.18 0.43 17.66
N SER A 47 -1.32 -0.19 17.99
CA SER A 47 -1.37 -1.53 18.57
C SER A 47 -0.78 -2.59 17.63
N PHE A 48 -1.14 -2.53 16.34
CA PHE A 48 -0.62 -3.47 15.34
C PHE A 48 0.90 -3.31 15.12
N LEU A 49 1.40 -2.07 15.03
CA LEU A 49 2.83 -1.80 14.84
C LEU A 49 3.66 -2.23 16.04
N TRP A 50 3.13 -2.03 17.24
CA TRP A 50 3.75 -2.49 18.47
C TRP A 50 3.90 -4.02 18.51
N GLN A 51 2.85 -4.75 18.09
CA GLN A 51 2.84 -6.21 18.08
C GLN A 51 3.69 -6.81 16.96
N THR A 52 3.68 -6.20 15.77
CA THR A 52 4.22 -6.82 14.55
C THR A 52 5.63 -6.36 14.21
N ALA A 53 5.93 -5.07 14.38
CA ALA A 53 7.20 -4.47 13.98
C ALA A 53 8.10 -4.08 15.16
N GLY A 54 7.58 -4.13 16.40
CA GLY A 54 8.28 -3.62 17.58
C GLY A 54 8.57 -2.11 17.50
N VAL A 55 7.85 -1.39 16.62
CA VAL A 55 8.05 0.04 16.37
C VAL A 55 7.14 0.82 17.32
N THR A 56 7.74 1.44 18.33
CA THR A 56 7.07 2.28 19.35
C THR A 56 7.09 3.78 19.03
N ARG A 57 7.78 4.19 17.97
CA ARG A 57 8.25 5.58 17.82
C ARG A 57 7.27 6.54 17.13
N ALA A 58 6.35 6.03 16.31
CA ALA A 58 5.48 6.86 15.46
C ALA A 58 4.08 7.07 16.03
N PHE A 59 3.54 6.06 16.72
CA PHE A 59 2.18 6.09 17.24
C PHE A 59 2.25 5.93 18.76
N GLY A 60 1.72 6.91 19.49
CA GLY A 60 1.78 6.99 20.95
C GLY A 60 1.31 5.72 21.68
N ALA A 61 1.65 5.61 22.97
CA ALA A 61 1.41 4.43 23.79
C ALA A 61 -0.01 3.85 23.58
N ALA A 62 -0.06 2.61 23.09
CA ALA A 62 -1.28 1.88 22.75
C ALA A 62 -2.32 1.98 23.89
N GLY A 63 -3.42 2.69 23.61
CA GLY A 63 -4.62 2.71 24.45
C GLY A 63 -5.47 1.47 24.19
N ASP A 64 -6.03 0.93 25.28
CA ASP A 64 -6.92 -0.24 25.42
C ASP A 64 -7.04 -1.19 24.20
N ALA A 65 -6.31 -2.30 24.28
CA ALA A 65 -6.22 -3.35 23.28
C ALA A 65 -7.54 -4.13 23.12
N GLY A 66 -8.46 -3.61 22.32
CA GLY A 66 -9.73 -4.28 22.00
C GLY A 66 -9.74 -5.10 20.71
N GLN A 67 -8.87 -4.78 19.74
CA GLN A 67 -8.84 -5.46 18.43
C GLN A 67 -7.41 -5.83 18.03
N THR A 68 -7.11 -7.12 18.13
CA THR A 68 -5.92 -7.71 17.51
C THR A 68 -6.27 -7.99 16.04
N LEU A 69 -5.73 -7.18 15.13
CA LEU A 69 -5.80 -7.46 13.70
C LEU A 69 -4.70 -8.46 13.32
N ASP A 70 -5.06 -9.51 12.59
CA ASP A 70 -4.08 -10.38 11.95
C ASP A 70 -3.34 -9.58 10.86
N ILE A 71 -2.06 -9.89 10.64
CA ILE A 71 -1.19 -9.30 9.61
C ILE A 71 -1.85 -9.41 8.25
N ARG A 72 -2.51 -10.54 7.97
CA ARG A 72 -3.21 -10.76 6.70
C ARG A 72 -4.42 -9.85 6.53
N ASP A 73 -5.22 -9.67 7.58
CA ASP A 73 -6.41 -8.82 7.54
C ASP A 73 -6.02 -7.34 7.46
N PHE A 74 -4.97 -6.94 8.17
CA PHE A 74 -4.37 -5.62 8.08
C PHE A 74 -3.88 -5.35 6.65
N GLY A 75 -3.06 -6.25 6.11
CA GLY A 75 -2.52 -6.14 4.76
C GLY A 75 -3.60 -6.08 3.68
N SER A 76 -4.67 -6.85 3.84
CA SER A 76 -5.80 -6.91 2.91
C SER A 76 -6.60 -5.61 2.91
N GLN A 77 -6.91 -5.08 4.09
CA GLN A 77 -7.64 -3.82 4.22
C GLN A 77 -6.81 -2.64 3.73
N LEU A 78 -5.51 -2.59 4.04
CA LEU A 78 -4.61 -1.56 3.53
C LEU A 78 -4.51 -1.59 2.00
N TYR A 79 -4.38 -2.79 1.42
CA TYR A 79 -4.38 -2.97 -0.03
C TYR A 79 -5.68 -2.49 -0.66
N GLN A 80 -6.83 -2.91 -0.13
CA GLN A 80 -8.14 -2.50 -0.66
C GLN A 80 -8.36 -0.99 -0.58
N ALA A 81 -7.85 -0.32 0.45
CA ALA A 81 -7.96 1.12 0.57
C ALA A 81 -7.10 1.84 -0.49
N VAL A 82 -5.81 1.50 -0.59
CA VAL A 82 -4.86 2.20 -1.48
C VAL A 82 -5.10 1.87 -2.96
N PHE A 83 -5.41 0.62 -3.26
CA PHE A 83 -5.63 0.15 -4.64
C PHE A 83 -7.12 0.10 -4.99
N ALA A 84 -7.97 0.89 -4.32
CA ALA A 84 -9.37 1.01 -4.70
C ALA A 84 -9.53 1.63 -6.11
N GLY A 85 -10.65 1.31 -6.76
CA GLY A 85 -11.11 2.04 -7.95
C GLY A 85 -10.18 1.96 -9.16
N GLU A 86 -9.79 3.13 -9.69
CA GLU A 86 -8.95 3.24 -10.91
C GLU A 86 -7.51 2.78 -10.66
N VAL A 87 -6.97 3.00 -9.45
CA VAL A 87 -5.58 2.65 -9.12
C VAL A 87 -5.40 1.12 -9.14
N GLY A 88 -6.32 0.36 -8.55
CA GLY A 88 -6.31 -1.11 -8.61
C GLY A 88 -6.49 -1.65 -10.03
N ARG A 89 -7.39 -1.04 -10.81
CA ARG A 89 -7.56 -1.41 -12.24
C ARG A 89 -6.29 -1.14 -13.05
N CYS A 90 -5.58 -0.05 -12.77
CA CYS A 90 -4.30 0.26 -13.40
C CYS A 90 -3.21 -0.76 -13.01
N LEU A 91 -3.17 -1.18 -11.74
CA LEU A 91 -2.27 -2.23 -11.26
C LEU A 91 -2.54 -3.57 -11.97
N GLN A 92 -3.80 -4.01 -12.03
CA GLN A 92 -4.19 -5.25 -12.71
C GLN A 92 -3.78 -5.23 -14.19
N ARG A 93 -4.09 -4.14 -14.91
CA ARG A 93 -3.66 -4.00 -16.32
C ARG A 93 -2.14 -4.01 -16.47
N SER A 94 -1.42 -3.38 -15.54
CA SER A 94 0.05 -3.36 -15.56
C SER A 94 0.66 -4.74 -15.33
N LEU A 95 0.02 -5.57 -14.52
CA LEU A 95 0.40 -6.96 -14.30
C LEU A 95 0.12 -7.82 -15.53
N ASP A 96 -1.03 -7.63 -16.17
CA ASP A 96 -1.36 -8.32 -17.41
C ASP A 96 -0.35 -7.98 -18.52
N GLU A 97 -0.01 -6.70 -18.70
CA GLU A 97 1.04 -6.26 -19.64
C GLU A 97 2.41 -6.86 -19.30
N ALA A 98 2.81 -6.83 -18.03
CA ALA A 98 4.08 -7.43 -17.61
C ALA A 98 4.12 -8.93 -17.91
N ALA A 99 3.02 -9.65 -17.62
CA ALA A 99 2.90 -11.07 -17.90
C ALA A 99 2.93 -11.40 -19.40
N ARG A 100 2.33 -10.56 -20.27
CA ARG A 100 2.41 -10.71 -21.73
C ARG A 100 3.84 -10.59 -22.26
N GLU A 101 4.68 -9.81 -21.60
CA GLU A 101 6.09 -9.62 -21.94
C GLU A 101 7.05 -10.60 -21.23
N ASP A 102 6.54 -11.65 -20.56
CA ASP A 102 7.33 -12.57 -19.73
C ASP A 102 8.22 -11.81 -18.70
N SER A 103 7.70 -10.69 -18.20
CA SER A 103 8.38 -9.76 -17.31
C SER A 103 7.67 -9.69 -15.96
N GLY A 104 8.43 -9.44 -14.89
CA GLY A 104 7.86 -9.20 -13.57
C GLY A 104 7.37 -7.75 -13.42
N LEU A 105 6.41 -7.49 -12.53
CA LEU A 105 6.06 -6.13 -12.14
C LEU A 105 6.65 -5.82 -10.76
N ARG A 106 7.42 -4.73 -10.67
CA ARG A 106 7.92 -4.16 -9.42
C ARG A 106 7.06 -2.99 -9.01
N ILE A 107 6.52 -3.02 -7.80
CA ILE A 107 5.80 -1.88 -7.21
C ILE A 107 6.82 -1.01 -6.46
N SER A 108 6.84 0.28 -6.77
CA SER A 108 7.65 1.29 -6.12
C SER A 108 6.72 2.26 -5.40
N LEU A 109 6.61 2.13 -4.07
CA LEU A 109 5.79 3.02 -3.26
C LEU A 109 6.61 4.25 -2.85
N ARG A 110 6.04 5.44 -3.08
CA ARG A 110 6.57 6.71 -2.62
C ARG A 110 5.51 7.39 -1.79
N ILE A 111 5.92 7.94 -0.66
CA ILE A 111 5.01 8.59 0.29
C ILE A 111 5.50 10.02 0.43
N ASP A 112 4.57 10.98 0.38
CA ASP A 112 4.89 12.37 0.62
C ASP A 112 5.50 12.51 2.02
N PRO A 113 6.65 13.19 2.19
CA PRO A 113 7.31 13.36 3.49
C PRO A 113 6.44 14.04 4.56
N ARG A 114 5.35 14.73 4.17
CA ARG A 114 4.35 15.28 5.11
C ARG A 114 3.54 14.18 5.81
N LEU A 115 3.55 12.97 5.27
CA LEU A 115 2.85 11.79 5.74
C LEU A 115 3.84 10.81 6.39
N ALA A 116 4.57 11.29 7.40
CA ALA A 116 5.58 10.50 8.11
C ALA A 116 4.97 9.24 8.74
N ASP A 117 3.78 9.36 9.34
CA ASP A 117 3.06 8.26 9.99
C ASP A 117 2.73 7.12 9.02
N LEU A 118 2.42 7.47 7.76
CA LEU A 118 2.19 6.49 6.69
C LEU A 118 3.48 5.84 6.23
N SER A 119 4.61 6.53 6.28
CA SER A 119 5.92 5.98 5.89
C SER A 119 6.43 4.93 6.86
N ASP A 120 6.02 5.00 8.13
CA ASP A 120 6.34 4.02 9.16
C ASP A 120 5.48 2.76 9.11
N LEU A 121 4.50 2.71 8.20
CA LEU A 121 3.72 1.51 7.97
C LEU A 121 4.56 0.43 7.29
N PRO A 122 4.41 -0.83 7.72
CA PRO A 122 5.10 -1.95 7.11
C PRO A 122 4.38 -2.32 5.79
N TRP A 123 4.62 -1.53 4.76
CA TRP A 123 4.07 -1.74 3.42
C TRP A 123 4.47 -3.08 2.82
N GLU A 124 5.51 -3.74 3.36
CA GLU A 124 5.86 -5.13 3.04
C GLU A 124 4.75 -6.14 3.35
N TYR A 125 3.86 -5.83 4.30
CA TYR A 125 2.71 -6.68 4.61
C TYR A 125 1.49 -6.39 3.76
N LEU A 126 1.60 -5.53 2.73
CA LEU A 126 0.53 -5.36 1.74
C LEU A 126 0.14 -6.73 1.18
N TYR A 127 -1.07 -7.15 1.52
CA TYR A 127 -1.60 -8.43 1.11
C TYR A 127 -2.67 -8.18 0.07
N SER A 128 -2.37 -8.50 -1.18
CA SER A 128 -3.40 -8.51 -2.20
C SER A 128 -4.08 -9.87 -2.24
N THR A 129 -5.39 -9.88 -1.97
CA THR A 129 -6.21 -11.09 -2.16
C THR A 129 -6.43 -11.39 -3.64
N ASP A 130 -6.48 -10.34 -4.48
CA ASP A 130 -6.67 -10.43 -5.94
C ASP A 130 -5.44 -10.96 -6.71
N LEU A 131 -4.23 -10.84 -6.13
CA LEU A 131 -2.99 -11.28 -6.77
C LEU A 131 -2.55 -12.68 -6.39
N GLN A 132 -3.43 -13.48 -5.76
CA GLN A 132 -3.15 -14.89 -5.49
C GLN A 132 -2.95 -15.66 -6.79
N ARG A 133 -1.69 -15.78 -7.20
CA ARG A 133 -1.19 -16.80 -8.13
C ARG A 133 -0.26 -17.73 -7.37
#